data_AF-A0AAV8WN81-F1
#
_entry.id   AF-A0AAV8WN81-F1
#
_cell.length_a   1.000
_cell.length_b   1.000
_cell.length_c   1.000
_cell.angle_alpha   90.00
_cell.angle_beta   90.00
_cell.angle_gamma   90.00
#
_symmetry.space_group_name_H-M   'P 1'
#
loop_
_entity.id
_entity.type
_entity.pdbx_description
1 polymer ?
#
loop_
_entity_poly.entity_id
_entity_poly.type
_entity_poly.pdbx_seq_one_letter_code
_entity_poly.pdbx_strand_id
1 'polypeptide(L)'
;MEMAIHLSGHSAGAHLVATLFESFIPALPTEDQQLFKSAFLLCGLYDLVSLTETQANQILELDDESSKAASPIYRNLSGKGTIFYIVAAQHDSPAFLKQATQFNNHLLRLGLFK
;
A
#
# COMPACT_ATOMS: atom_id res chain seq x y z
N MET A 1 -25.84 -12.47 8.44
CA MET A 1 -24.37 -12.27 8.52
C MET A 1 -24.06 -11.05 7.69
N GLU A 2 -23.38 -10.07 8.28
CA GLU A 2 -22.86 -8.95 7.51
C GLU A 2 -21.65 -9.45 6.72
N MET A 3 -21.63 -9.24 5.40
CA MET A 3 -20.52 -9.68 4.55
C MET A 3 -19.34 -8.71 4.70
N ALA A 4 -18.13 -9.24 4.82
CA ALA A 4 -16.93 -8.45 4.98
C ALA A 4 -15.79 -9.02 4.12
N ILE A 5 -15.03 -8.13 3.51
CA ILE A 5 -13.80 -8.41 2.77
C ILE A 5 -12.64 -7.85 3.59
N HIS A 6 -11.66 -8.71 3.82
CA HIS A 6 -10.39 -8.37 4.44
C HIS A 6 -9.29 -8.66 3.43
N LEU A 7 -8.47 -7.65 3.15
CA LEU A 7 -7.37 -7.77 2.21
C LEU A 7 -6.07 -7.99 2.98
N SER A 8 -5.19 -8.83 2.46
CA SER A 8 -3.84 -8.98 2.97
C SER A 8 -2.87 -9.14 1.81
N GLY A 9 -1.74 -8.45 1.89
CA GLY A 9 -0.67 -8.59 0.92
C GLY A 9 0.67 -8.67 1.63
N HIS A 10 1.60 -9.45 1.09
CA HIS A 10 2.98 -9.55 1.56
C HIS A 10 3.94 -8.98 0.51
N SER A 11 4.89 -8.15 0.92
CA SER A 11 5.90 -7.55 0.04
C SER A 11 5.27 -6.82 -1.16
N ALA A 12 5.54 -7.23 -2.39
CA ALA A 12 4.88 -6.71 -3.59
C ALA A 12 3.34 -6.88 -3.56
N GLY A 13 2.81 -7.88 -2.84
CA GLY A 13 1.37 -8.01 -2.63
C GLY A 13 0.80 -6.90 -1.74
N ALA A 14 1.55 -6.43 -0.73
CA ALA A 14 1.13 -5.32 0.12
C ALA A 14 1.07 -4.02 -0.70
N HIS A 15 2.02 -3.84 -1.62
CA HIS A 15 2.01 -2.76 -2.59
C HIS A 15 0.71 -2.79 -3.43
N LEU A 16 0.39 -3.93 -4.05
CA LEU A 16 -0.81 -4.07 -4.88
C LEU A 16 -2.10 -3.81 -4.08
N VAL A 17 -2.20 -4.34 -2.86
CA VAL A 17 -3.36 -4.07 -2.00
C VAL A 17 -3.51 -2.58 -1.72
N ALA A 18 -2.42 -1.85 -1.44
CA ALA A 18 -2.48 -0.40 -1.23
C ALA A 18 -2.97 0.33 -2.49
N THR A 19 -2.48 -0.05 -3.67
CA THR A 19 -2.88 0.57 -4.95
C THR A 19 -4.36 0.34 -5.29
N LEU A 20 -5.00 -0.73 -4.80
CA LEU A 20 -6.45 -0.90 -4.96
C LEU A 20 -7.26 0.27 -4.40
N PHE A 21 -6.77 0.94 -3.36
CA PHE A 21 -7.45 2.07 -2.73
C PHE A 21 -7.18 3.41 -3.43
N GLU A 22 -6.35 3.46 -4.45
CA GLU A 22 -6.17 4.65 -5.28
C GLU A 22 -7.33 4.79 -6.29
N SER A 23 -7.67 3.71 -6.99
CA SER A 23 -8.56 3.78 -8.15
C SER A 23 -9.63 2.69 -8.18
N PHE A 24 -9.27 1.42 -7.91
CA PHE A 24 -10.20 0.30 -8.04
C PHE A 24 -11.34 0.35 -7.02
N ILE A 25 -11.03 0.35 -5.71
CA ILE A 25 -12.04 0.39 -4.65
C ILE A 25 -12.86 1.68 -4.72
N PRO A 26 -12.27 2.88 -4.89
CA PRO A 26 -13.05 4.11 -5.07
C PRO A 26 -13.99 4.10 -6.29
N ALA A 27 -13.70 3.31 -7.32
CA ALA A 27 -14.55 3.18 -8.51
C ALA A 27 -15.72 2.19 -8.34
N LEU A 28 -15.75 1.39 -7.28
CA LEU A 28 -16.86 0.49 -6.99
C LEU A 28 -18.12 1.26 -6.56
N PRO A 29 -19.33 0.68 -6.70
CA PRO A 29 -20.53 1.20 -6.06
C PRO A 29 -20.34 1.41 -4.55
N THR A 30 -20.95 2.46 -3.99
CA THR A 30 -20.81 2.83 -2.56
C THR A 30 -21.13 1.68 -1.61
N GLU A 31 -22.07 0.81 -1.96
CA GLU A 31 -22.45 -0.38 -1.19
C GLU A 31 -21.33 -1.43 -1.16
N ASP A 32 -20.64 -1.64 -2.28
CA ASP A 32 -19.52 -2.58 -2.39
C ASP A 32 -18.26 -2.03 -1.70
N GLN A 33 -18.03 -0.72 -1.74
CA GLN A 33 -16.93 -0.08 -1.01
C GLN A 33 -17.00 -0.40 0.50
N GLN A 34 -18.21 -0.47 1.05
CA GLN A 34 -18.42 -0.76 2.47
C GLN A 34 -18.09 -2.20 2.86
N LEU A 35 -17.94 -3.12 1.90
CA LEU A 35 -17.54 -4.50 2.19
C LEU A 35 -16.09 -4.57 2.67
N PHE A 36 -15.22 -3.64 2.27
CA PHE A 36 -13.79 -3.64 2.60
C PHE A 36 -13.55 -3.10 4.01
N LYS A 37 -13.43 -3.98 4.99
CA LYS A 37 -13.32 -3.59 6.41
C LYS A 37 -11.88 -3.39 6.87
N SER A 38 -10.93 -4.16 6.33
CA SER A 38 -9.52 -3.98 6.67
C SER A 38 -8.54 -4.39 5.58
N ALA A 39 -7.35 -3.80 5.62
CA ALA A 39 -6.22 -4.15 4.78
C ALA A 39 -4.97 -4.37 5.63
N PHE A 40 -4.36 -5.55 5.53
CA PHE A 40 -3.12 -5.92 6.23
C PHE A 40 -1.95 -5.88 5.24
N LEU A 41 -1.06 -4.92 5.42
CA LEU A 41 0.07 -4.65 4.54
C LEU A 41 1.35 -5.17 5.21
N LEU A 42 1.74 -6.39 4.86
CA LEU A 42 2.82 -7.12 5.50
C LEU A 42 4.13 -6.91 4.76
N CYS A 43 5.13 -6.31 5.42
CA CYS A 43 6.49 -6.10 4.91
C CYS A 43 6.51 -5.51 3.49
N GLY A 44 5.68 -4.49 3.23
CA GLY A 44 5.44 -3.94 1.89
C GLY A 44 6.46 -2.91 1.39
N LEU A 45 6.40 -2.66 0.07
CA LEU A 45 7.13 -1.60 -0.64
C LEU A 45 6.13 -0.55 -1.14
N TYR A 46 6.33 0.72 -0.79
CA TYR A 46 5.36 1.78 -1.09
C TYR A 46 5.98 2.96 -1.85
N ASP A 47 7.31 3.11 -1.77
CA ASP A 47 8.14 4.01 -2.56
C ASP A 47 9.15 3.21 -3.40
N LEU A 48 8.83 3.03 -4.68
CA LEU A 48 9.64 2.30 -5.64
C LEU A 48 10.82 3.13 -6.18
N VAL A 49 10.93 4.44 -5.87
CA VAL A 49 12.09 5.25 -6.30
C VAL A 49 13.39 4.61 -5.79
N SER A 50 13.38 4.09 -4.56
CA SER A 50 14.55 3.39 -4.01
C SER A 50 14.93 2.09 -4.74
N LEU A 51 14.02 1.52 -5.55
CA LEU A 51 14.30 0.30 -6.29
C LEU A 51 15.05 0.54 -7.59
N THR A 52 15.06 1.77 -8.13
CA THR A 52 15.72 2.07 -9.42
C THR A 52 17.22 1.77 -9.38
N GLU A 53 17.82 1.87 -8.18
CA GLU A 53 19.22 1.61 -7.85
C GLU A 53 19.50 0.15 -7.43
N THR A 54 18.52 -0.76 -7.56
CA THR A 54 18.64 -2.16 -7.11
C THR A 54 18.65 -3.15 -8.26
N GLN A 55 19.11 -4.38 -8.01
CA GLN A 55 19.09 -5.46 -9.02
C GLN A 55 17.67 -5.79 -9.51
N ALA A 56 16.64 -5.54 -8.70
CA ALA A 56 15.25 -5.74 -9.13
C ALA A 56 14.89 -4.88 -10.35
N ASN A 57 15.54 -3.72 -10.52
CA ASN A 57 15.26 -2.82 -11.63
C ASN A 57 15.73 -3.35 -12.99
N GLN A 58 16.58 -4.38 -13.02
CA GLN A 58 16.94 -5.06 -14.27
C GLN A 58 15.74 -5.73 -14.93
N ILE A 59 14.69 -6.02 -14.16
CA ILE A 59 13.43 -6.63 -14.64
C ILE A 59 12.32 -5.58 -14.70
N LEU A 60 12.27 -4.67 -13.72
CA LEU A 60 11.20 -3.68 -13.62
C LEU A 60 11.38 -2.49 -14.57
N GLU A 61 12.63 -2.22 -14.99
CA GLU A 61 12.99 -1.15 -15.94
C GLU A 61 12.39 0.23 -15.58
N LEU A 62 12.32 0.53 -14.28
CA LEU A 62 11.78 1.79 -13.77
C LEU A 62 12.80 2.92 -13.90
N ASP A 63 12.30 4.07 -14.32
CA ASP A 63 12.94 5.38 -14.21
C ASP A 63 12.32 6.20 -13.06
N ASP A 64 12.79 7.43 -12.88
CA ASP A 64 12.30 8.33 -11.82
C ASP A 64 10.81 8.67 -11.94
N GLU A 65 10.27 8.72 -13.15
CA GLU A 65 8.86 9.07 -13.38
C GLU A 65 7.95 7.86 -13.16
N SER A 66 8.26 6.73 -13.79
CA SER A 66 7.51 5.48 -13.68
C SER A 66 7.56 4.89 -12.27
N SER A 67 8.69 4.99 -11.57
CA SER A 67 8.80 4.56 -10.17
C SER A 67 7.88 5.36 -9.25
N LYS A 68 7.85 6.70 -9.36
CA LYS A 68 6.89 7.54 -8.63
C LYS A 68 5.46 7.24 -9.04
N ALA A 69 5.23 7.02 -10.33
CA ALA A 69 3.90 6.75 -10.84
C ALA A 69 3.32 5.43 -10.30
N ALA A 70 4.16 4.41 -10.13
CA ALA A 70 3.74 3.13 -9.58
C ALA A 70 3.69 3.12 -8.04
N SER A 71 4.21 4.14 -7.36
CA SER A 71 4.39 4.13 -5.90
C SER A 71 3.16 4.64 -5.15
N PRO A 72 2.45 3.81 -4.35
CA PRO A 72 1.26 4.23 -3.62
C PRO A 72 1.52 5.32 -2.58
N ILE A 73 2.77 5.54 -2.13
CA ILE A 73 3.11 6.63 -1.21
C ILE A 73 2.87 8.03 -1.79
N TYR A 74 2.90 8.19 -3.11
CA TYR A 74 2.64 9.47 -3.79
C TYR A 74 1.17 9.62 -4.23
N ARG A 75 0.30 8.68 -3.84
CA ARG A 75 -1.09 8.63 -4.27
C ARG A 75 -2.04 9.04 -3.14
N ASN A 76 -3.19 9.59 -3.55
CA ASN A 76 -4.29 9.85 -2.64
C ASN A 76 -5.14 8.58 -2.55
N LEU A 77 -5.05 7.89 -1.42
CA LEU A 77 -5.80 6.65 -1.18
C LEU A 77 -7.15 6.98 -0.55
N SER A 78 -8.19 6.24 -0.91
CA SER A 78 -9.54 6.36 -0.36
C SER A 78 -10.09 4.98 -0.01
N GLY A 79 -10.33 4.75 1.29
CA GLY A 79 -10.92 3.52 1.82
C GLY A 79 -11.84 3.85 2.98
N LYS A 80 -13.01 4.45 2.68
CA LYS A 80 -13.93 4.94 3.71
C LYS A 80 -14.39 3.79 4.62
N GLY A 81 -13.97 3.84 5.88
CA GLY A 81 -14.30 2.81 6.87
C GLY A 81 -13.41 1.57 6.83
N THR A 82 -12.41 1.52 5.93
CA THR A 82 -11.38 0.48 5.93
C THR A 82 -10.28 0.84 6.92
N ILE A 83 -9.92 -0.10 7.79
CA ILE A 83 -8.76 0.04 8.69
C ILE A 83 -7.52 -0.56 8.05
N PHE A 84 -6.45 0.21 7.95
CA PHE A 84 -5.16 -0.25 7.44
C PHE A 84 -4.22 -0.66 8.58
N TYR A 85 -3.62 -1.83 8.46
CA TYR A 85 -2.60 -2.34 9.37
C TYR A 85 -1.27 -2.45 8.62
N ILE A 86 -0.28 -1.66 9.05
CA ILE A 86 1.10 -1.81 8.60
C ILE A 86 1.80 -2.81 9.52
N VAL A 87 2.31 -3.90 8.95
CA VAL A 87 3.05 -4.91 9.70
C VAL A 87 4.47 -4.99 9.14
N ALA A 88 5.46 -4.78 9.99
CA ALA A 88 6.87 -4.90 9.64
C ALA A 88 7.53 -5.98 10.51
N ALA A 89 8.47 -6.72 9.93
CA ALA A 89 9.25 -7.70 10.67
C ALA A 89 10.47 -7.05 11.33
N GLN A 90 10.69 -7.30 12.63
CA GLN A 90 11.80 -6.70 13.40
C GLN A 90 13.18 -6.93 12.77
N HIS A 91 13.37 -8.06 12.08
CA HIS A 91 14.63 -8.46 11.46
C HIS A 91 14.66 -8.23 9.94
N ASP A 92 13.71 -7.47 9.39
CA ASP A 92 13.77 -7.03 8.00
C ASP A 92 14.88 -5.99 7.80
N SER A 93 15.24 -5.74 6.54
CA SER A 93 16.25 -4.73 6.22
C SER A 93 15.81 -3.33 6.71
N PRO A 94 16.77 -2.44 7.04
CA PRO A 94 16.45 -1.05 7.37
C PRO A 94 15.60 -0.33 6.30
N ALA A 95 15.73 -0.73 5.03
CA ALA A 95 14.94 -0.19 3.93
C ALA A 95 13.44 -0.53 4.06
N PHE A 96 13.10 -1.78 4.37
CA PHE A 96 11.71 -2.21 4.59
C PHE A 96 11.10 -1.57 5.84
N LEU A 97 11.87 -1.43 6.93
CA LEU A 97 11.42 -0.72 8.13
C LEU A 97 11.13 0.77 7.86
N LYS A 98 11.98 1.41 7.03
CA LYS A 98 11.77 2.79 6.57
C LYS A 98 10.51 2.91 5.73
N GLN A 99 10.30 2.01 4.77
CA GLN A 99 9.09 1.94 3.94
C GLN A 99 7.82 1.84 4.80
N ALA A 100 7.80 0.91 5.76
CA ALA A 100 6.68 0.73 6.68
C ALA A 100 6.38 2.01 7.47
N THR A 101 7.40 2.64 8.04
CA THR A 101 7.26 3.87 8.83
C THR A 101 6.74 5.04 7.99
N GLN A 102 7.32 5.25 6.80
CA GLN A 102 6.95 6.35 5.91
C GLN A 102 5.51 6.19 5.41
N PHE A 103 5.11 4.97 5.05
CA PHE A 103 3.77 4.71 4.56
C PHE A 103 2.72 4.74 5.67
N ASN A 104 3.04 4.30 6.89
CA ASN A 104 2.19 4.50 8.06
C ASN A 104 1.88 6.00 8.29
N ASN A 105 2.92 6.85 8.22
CA ASN A 105 2.76 8.30 8.34
C ASN A 105 1.94 8.89 7.18
N HIS A 106 2.03 8.32 5.98
CA HIS A 106 1.19 8.71 4.85
C HIS A 106 -0.29 8.40 5.10
N LEU A 107 -0.62 7.18 5.52
CA LEU A 107 -1.98 6.77 5.85
C LEU A 107 -2.57 7.60 6.99
N LEU A 108 -1.76 7.94 8.00
CA LEU A 108 -2.15 8.86 9.09
C LEU A 108 -2.53 10.25 8.55
N ARG A 109 -1.75 10.81 7.62
CA ARG A 109 -2.08 12.10 6.99
C ARG A 109 -3.36 12.05 6.16
N LEU A 110 -3.68 10.89 5.59
CA LEU A 110 -4.93 10.67 4.84
C LEU A 110 -6.14 10.38 5.75
N GLY A 111 -5.94 10.22 7.07
CA GLY A 111 -7.02 9.84 7.99
C GLY A 111 -7.50 8.39 7.84
N LEU A 112 -6.69 7.53 7.21
CA LEU A 112 -7.00 6.12 6.96
C LEU A 112 -6.41 5.16 8.01
N PHE A 113 -5.95 5.69 9.13
CA PHE A 113 -5.38 4.92 10.24
C PHE A 113 -6.18 5.18 11.51
N LYS A 114 -6.38 4.14 12.32
CA LYS A 114 -6.95 4.24 13.66
C LYS A 114 -5.87 3.95 14.69
#